data_AF-A0A2N1XN75-F1
#
_entry.id   AF-A0A2N1XN75-F1
#
_cell.length_a   1.000
_cell.length_b   1.000
_cell.length_c   1.000
_cell.angle_alpha   90.00
_cell.angle_beta   90.00
_cell.angle_gamma   90.00
#
_symmetry.space_group_name_H-M   'P 1'
#
loop_
_entity.id
_entity.type
_entity.pdbx_description
1 polymer ?
#
loop_
_entity_poly.entity_id
_entity_poly.type
_entity_poly.pdbx_seq_one_letter_code
_entity_poly.pdbx_strand_id
1 'polypeptide(L)'
;MDMTLQEFKFIQQFLAQACGIVLSDAKQYLVKNRLSELLSRHKMHSFADLISALQSGTVAAVKIKAEVIEAMTTNETSWFRDEAQFTELKENLLPQLLTKRGGIKIWSAACSSGQEAYTISLCVEAVGKSGAVKIIGTDISEDILTQARLAVYADSALARGLDGAAKKLYFHPVTGGYKLNPEITGRVRFQQFNLLKPFSVLGRFDIIFCRNVLIYFSEEVKQDILSRMLQVLEPGGILFLSSTEVMPPQVKGFELVRGRYSRYYKKSHAL
;
A
#
# COMPACT_ATOMS: atom_id res chain seq x y z
N MET A 1 29.70 5.30 -10.85
CA MET A 1 29.96 3.87 -10.57
C MET A 1 29.14 3.06 -11.56
N ASP A 2 29.76 2.16 -12.31
CA ASP A 2 29.06 1.35 -13.30
C ASP A 2 28.57 0.03 -12.73
N MET A 3 27.51 -0.51 -13.32
CA MET A 3 26.87 -1.75 -12.92
C MET A 3 26.91 -2.70 -14.11
N THR A 4 27.39 -3.91 -13.89
CA THR A 4 27.38 -4.97 -14.90
C THR A 4 26.00 -5.61 -15.01
N LEU A 5 25.76 -6.32 -16.12
CA LEU A 5 24.52 -7.07 -16.31
C LEU A 5 24.34 -8.17 -15.23
N GLN A 6 25.43 -8.83 -14.82
CA GLN A 6 25.39 -9.88 -13.81
C GLN A 6 24.99 -9.33 -12.43
N GLU A 7 25.58 -8.18 -12.03
CA GLU A 7 25.22 -7.51 -10.78
C GLU A 7 23.76 -7.05 -10.80
N PHE A 8 23.30 -6.49 -11.92
CA PHE A 8 21.92 -6.09 -12.09
C PHE A 8 20.96 -7.29 -11.95
N LYS A 9 21.27 -8.42 -12.60
CA LYS A 9 20.46 -9.65 -12.52
C LYS A 9 20.40 -10.18 -11.09
N PHE A 10 21.51 -10.10 -10.34
CA PHE A 10 21.50 -10.46 -8.92
C PHE A 10 20.53 -9.56 -8.12
N ILE A 11 20.58 -8.24 -8.32
CA ILE A 11 19.68 -7.31 -7.62
C ILE A 11 18.21 -7.54 -8.01
N GLN A 12 17.92 -7.82 -9.29
CA GLN A 12 16.57 -8.20 -9.72
C GLN A 12 16.07 -9.44 -8.97
N GLN A 13 16.90 -10.49 -8.88
CA GLN A 13 16.55 -11.72 -8.15
C GLN A 13 16.37 -11.47 -6.65
N PHE A 14 17.26 -10.68 -6.04
CA PHE A 14 17.16 -10.29 -4.64
C PHE A 14 15.83 -9.57 -4.34
N LEU A 15 15.45 -8.57 -5.14
CA LEU A 15 14.21 -7.82 -4.95
C LEU A 15 12.97 -8.71 -5.13
N ALA A 16 12.97 -9.57 -6.16
CA ALA A 16 11.88 -10.51 -6.39
C ALA A 16 11.70 -11.46 -5.19
N GLN A 17 12.79 -11.99 -4.63
CA GLN A 17 12.73 -12.89 -3.47
C GLN A 17 12.38 -12.18 -2.17
N ALA A 18 12.91 -10.98 -1.95
CA ALA A 18 12.77 -10.27 -0.69
C ALA A 18 11.42 -9.56 -0.54
N CYS A 19 10.91 -8.96 -1.63
CA CYS A 19 9.69 -8.15 -1.60
C CYS A 19 8.75 -8.37 -2.80
N GLY A 20 9.07 -9.27 -3.73
CA GLY A 20 8.22 -9.63 -4.86
C GLY A 20 8.39 -8.72 -6.07
N ILE A 21 9.12 -7.60 -5.94
CA ILE A 21 9.25 -6.60 -7.00
C ILE A 21 9.99 -7.19 -8.20
N VAL A 22 9.31 -7.20 -9.34
CA VAL A 22 9.87 -7.58 -10.64
C VAL A 22 10.27 -6.32 -11.40
N LEU A 23 11.55 -6.24 -11.74
CA LEU A 23 12.08 -5.17 -12.58
C LEU A 23 12.33 -5.71 -13.99
N SER A 24 11.93 -4.97 -15.02
CA SER A 24 12.29 -5.27 -16.40
C SER A 24 13.75 -4.92 -16.68
N ASP A 25 14.34 -5.54 -17.70
CA ASP A 25 15.76 -5.37 -18.00
C ASP A 25 16.12 -3.93 -18.41
N ALA A 26 15.17 -3.20 -18.97
CA ALA A 26 15.32 -1.79 -19.31
C ALA A 26 15.48 -0.85 -18.09
N LYS A 27 15.26 -1.34 -16.86
CA LYS A 27 15.31 -0.54 -15.62
C LYS A 27 16.66 -0.60 -14.89
N GLN A 28 17.74 -1.06 -15.53
CA GLN A 28 19.07 -1.06 -14.92
C GLN A 28 19.50 0.33 -14.43
N TYR A 29 19.22 1.37 -15.21
CA TYR A 29 19.53 2.76 -14.83
C TYR A 29 18.82 3.18 -13.54
N LEU A 30 17.58 2.70 -13.32
CA LEU A 30 16.76 3.03 -12.16
C LEU A 30 17.40 2.47 -10.88
N VAL A 31 17.85 1.21 -10.94
CA VAL A 31 18.56 0.56 -9.83
C VAL A 31 19.85 1.31 -9.53
N LYS A 32 20.64 1.63 -10.57
CA LYS A 32 21.87 2.41 -10.41
C LYS A 32 21.60 3.74 -9.70
N ASN A 33 20.62 4.50 -10.14
CA ASN A 33 20.30 5.81 -9.58
C ASN A 33 19.83 5.72 -8.13
N ARG A 34 18.89 4.80 -7.82
CA ARG A 34 18.31 4.68 -6.46
C ARG A 34 19.29 4.12 -5.44
N LEU A 35 20.19 3.23 -5.84
CA LEU A 35 21.14 2.61 -4.92
C LEU A 35 22.45 3.40 -4.78
N SER A 36 22.75 4.35 -5.67
CA SER A 36 24.00 5.13 -5.61
C SER A 36 24.17 5.87 -4.28
N GLU A 37 23.10 6.45 -3.75
CA GLU A 37 23.14 7.13 -2.43
C GLU A 37 23.39 6.14 -1.29
N LEU A 38 22.78 4.95 -1.35
CA LEU A 38 23.00 3.88 -0.38
C LEU A 38 24.46 3.43 -0.37
N LEU A 39 25.07 3.20 -1.54
CA LEU A 39 26.48 2.82 -1.64
C LEU A 39 27.38 3.89 -1.01
N SER A 40 27.11 5.17 -1.28
CA SER A 40 27.84 6.30 -0.68
C SER A 40 27.73 6.31 0.86
N ARG A 41 26.51 6.16 1.41
CA ARG A 41 26.28 6.13 2.87
C ARG A 41 27.02 4.99 3.58
N HIS A 42 27.11 3.82 2.94
CA HIS A 42 27.82 2.65 3.48
C HIS A 42 29.30 2.59 3.09
N LYS A 43 29.83 3.62 2.41
CA LYS A 43 31.21 3.68 1.91
C LYS A 43 31.59 2.48 1.03
N MET A 44 30.63 1.98 0.24
CA MET A 44 30.85 0.92 -0.74
C MET A 44 31.36 1.53 -2.05
N HIS A 45 32.32 0.88 -2.69
CA HIS A 45 33.01 1.39 -3.87
C HIS A 45 32.58 0.70 -5.17
N SER A 46 31.78 -0.36 -5.07
CA SER A 46 31.24 -1.11 -6.21
C SER A 46 29.86 -1.73 -5.91
N PHE A 47 29.13 -2.13 -6.95
CA PHE A 47 27.93 -2.97 -6.77
C PHE A 47 28.27 -4.39 -6.29
N ALA A 48 29.46 -4.89 -6.61
CA ALA A 48 29.99 -6.13 -6.05
C ALA A 48 30.12 -6.07 -4.51
N ASP A 49 30.50 -4.92 -3.93
CA ASP A 49 30.52 -4.74 -2.47
C ASP A 49 29.11 -4.86 -1.87
N LEU A 50 28.13 -4.22 -2.52
CA LEU A 50 26.73 -4.32 -2.11
C LEU A 50 26.25 -5.77 -2.18
N ILE A 51 26.53 -6.48 -3.28
CA ILE A 51 26.12 -7.89 -3.45
C ILE A 51 26.74 -8.77 -2.37
N SER A 52 28.03 -8.60 -2.10
CA SER A 52 28.73 -9.31 -1.03
C SER A 52 28.07 -9.07 0.33
N ALA A 53 27.67 -7.82 0.60
CA ALA A 53 26.92 -7.48 1.81
C ALA A 53 25.51 -8.11 1.83
N LEU A 54 24.80 -8.17 0.70
CA LEU A 54 23.48 -8.80 0.60
C LEU A 54 23.54 -10.33 0.76
N GLN A 55 24.65 -10.97 0.38
CA GLN A 55 24.86 -12.41 0.56
C GLN A 55 25.27 -12.76 1.99
N SER A 56 25.76 -11.80 2.76
CA SER A 56 26.14 -12.00 4.16
C SER A 56 24.94 -12.31 5.06
N GLY A 57 25.18 -13.16 6.08
CA GLY A 57 24.22 -13.49 7.14
C GLY A 57 24.34 -12.61 8.40
N THR A 58 25.14 -11.55 8.36
CA THR A 58 25.38 -10.67 9.51
C THR A 58 24.18 -9.77 9.83
N VAL A 59 24.11 -9.25 11.06
CA VAL A 59 23.09 -8.26 11.47
C VAL A 59 23.17 -6.98 10.61
N ALA A 60 24.38 -6.53 10.27
CA ALA A 60 24.59 -5.40 9.38
C ALA A 60 23.99 -5.66 7.99
N ALA A 61 24.11 -6.88 7.47
CA ALA A 61 23.52 -7.27 6.20
C ALA A 61 21.98 -7.18 6.21
N VAL A 62 21.32 -7.52 7.34
CA VAL A 62 19.87 -7.38 7.48
C VAL A 62 19.43 -5.92 7.30
N LYS A 63 20.18 -4.98 7.89
CA LYS A 63 19.91 -3.54 7.74
C LYS A 63 20.09 -3.08 6.29
N ILE A 64 21.18 -3.50 5.64
CA ILE A 64 21.45 -3.15 4.23
C ILE A 64 20.36 -3.70 3.31
N LYS A 65 19.88 -4.94 3.54
CA LYS A 65 18.76 -5.52 2.79
C LYS A 65 17.50 -4.67 2.90
N ALA A 66 17.16 -4.21 4.11
CA ALA A 66 16.00 -3.35 4.32
C ALA A 66 16.16 -2.00 3.58
N GLU A 67 17.34 -1.38 3.65
CA GLU A 67 17.61 -0.11 2.95
C GLU A 67 17.58 -0.25 1.42
N VAL A 68 18.01 -1.40 0.86
CA VAL A 68 17.88 -1.67 -0.57
C VAL A 68 16.41 -1.80 -0.98
N ILE A 69 15.59 -2.50 -0.18
CA ILE A 69 14.16 -2.60 -0.43
C ILE A 69 13.53 -1.20 -0.39
N GLU A 70 13.81 -0.44 0.65
CA GLU A 70 13.33 0.94 0.87
C GLU A 70 13.61 1.82 -0.35
N ALA A 71 14.88 1.89 -0.76
CA ALA A 71 15.31 2.67 -1.93
C ALA A 71 14.64 2.23 -3.24
N MET A 72 14.25 0.95 -3.36
CA MET A 72 13.67 0.39 -4.57
C MET A 72 12.14 0.41 -4.60
N THR A 73 11.46 0.78 -3.52
CA THR A 73 10.01 0.98 -3.52
C THR A 73 9.61 2.18 -4.40
N THR A 74 8.37 2.19 -4.90
CA THR A 74 7.81 3.34 -5.64
C THR A 74 6.53 3.77 -4.98
N ASN A 75 6.56 4.93 -4.33
CA ASN A 75 5.56 5.36 -3.36
C ASN A 75 4.63 6.46 -3.90
N GLU A 76 4.18 6.37 -5.15
CA GLU A 76 3.26 7.37 -5.72
C GLU A 76 1.83 7.17 -5.24
N THR A 77 1.28 8.17 -4.55
CA THR A 77 -0.10 8.19 -4.06
C THR A 77 -0.66 9.61 -4.05
N SER A 78 -1.99 9.74 -4.02
CA SER A 78 -2.69 11.02 -3.92
C SER A 78 -4.04 10.84 -3.23
N TRP A 79 -4.60 11.94 -2.72
CA TRP A 79 -5.95 11.95 -2.16
C TRP A 79 -6.97 11.54 -3.21
N PHE A 80 -7.95 10.73 -2.81
CA PHE A 80 -9.06 10.28 -3.67
C PHE A 80 -8.63 9.73 -5.05
N ARG A 81 -7.45 9.09 -5.16
CA ARG A 81 -7.04 8.40 -6.40
C ARG A 81 -8.10 7.36 -6.80
N ASP A 82 -8.48 7.26 -8.08
CA ASP A 82 -9.68 6.53 -8.54
C ASP A 82 -10.95 6.90 -7.72
N GLU A 83 -11.28 8.19 -7.68
CA GLU A 83 -12.36 8.79 -6.86
C GLU A 83 -13.67 7.99 -6.84
N ALA A 84 -14.08 7.43 -7.99
CA ALA A 84 -15.29 6.62 -8.11
C ALA A 84 -15.36 5.45 -7.09
N GLN A 85 -14.23 4.87 -6.68
CA GLN A 85 -14.18 3.82 -5.66
C GLN A 85 -14.47 4.37 -4.25
N PHE A 86 -14.00 5.58 -3.95
CA PHE A 86 -14.30 6.25 -2.68
C PHE A 86 -15.74 6.78 -2.65
N THR A 87 -16.29 7.20 -3.79
CA THR A 87 -17.72 7.52 -3.92
C THR A 87 -18.58 6.28 -3.70
N GLU A 88 -18.22 5.13 -4.30
CA GLU A 88 -18.87 3.84 -4.04
C GLU A 88 -18.80 3.46 -2.54
N LEU A 89 -17.62 3.60 -1.94
CA LEU A 89 -17.42 3.33 -0.52
C LEU A 89 -18.34 4.21 0.34
N LYS A 90 -18.30 5.53 0.14
CA LYS A 90 -19.02 6.53 0.94
C LYS A 90 -20.54 6.44 0.75
N GLU A 91 -21.03 6.35 -0.48
CA GLU A 91 -22.46 6.53 -0.78
C GLU A 91 -23.25 5.22 -0.79
N ASN A 92 -22.58 4.08 -0.99
CA ASN A 92 -23.25 2.79 -1.09
C ASN A 92 -22.82 1.79 -0.02
N LEU A 93 -21.51 1.55 0.15
CA LEU A 93 -21.02 0.45 0.97
C LEU A 93 -21.03 0.77 2.47
N LEU A 94 -20.47 1.90 2.88
CA LEU A 94 -20.39 2.29 4.29
C LEU A 94 -21.75 2.42 4.97
N PRO A 95 -22.79 3.05 4.36
CA PRO A 95 -24.12 3.14 4.97
C PRO A 95 -24.71 1.78 5.35
N GLN A 96 -24.44 0.74 4.55
CA GLN A 96 -24.89 -0.62 4.82
C GLN A 96 -24.05 -1.29 5.92
N LEU A 97 -22.73 -1.16 5.83
CA LEU A 97 -21.79 -1.86 6.72
C LEU A 97 -21.71 -1.25 8.12
N LEU A 98 -21.99 0.04 8.28
CA LEU A 98 -21.90 0.72 9.60
C LEU A 98 -22.96 0.24 10.59
N THR A 99 -23.98 -0.49 10.12
CA THR A 99 -24.97 -1.16 10.98
C THR A 99 -24.47 -2.48 11.59
N LYS A 100 -23.30 -2.98 11.15
CA LYS A 100 -22.73 -4.25 11.59
C LYS A 100 -22.34 -4.20 13.07
N ARG A 101 -22.86 -5.15 13.86
CA ARG A 101 -22.43 -5.35 15.26
C ARG A 101 -20.95 -5.73 15.30
N GLY A 102 -20.18 -5.07 16.17
CA GLY A 102 -18.74 -5.31 16.32
C GLY A 102 -17.85 -4.41 15.45
N GLY A 103 -18.44 -3.56 14.60
CA GLY A 103 -17.72 -2.59 13.78
C GLY A 103 -17.17 -3.17 12.47
N ILE A 104 -16.46 -2.32 11.73
CA ILE A 104 -15.89 -2.61 10.41
C ILE A 104 -14.37 -2.59 10.50
N LYS A 105 -13.71 -3.57 9.89
CA LYS A 105 -12.24 -3.58 9.71
C LYS A 105 -11.89 -3.40 8.24
N ILE A 106 -11.11 -2.36 7.95
CA ILE A 106 -10.66 -2.03 6.60
C ILE A 106 -9.14 -2.13 6.53
N TRP A 107 -8.60 -2.75 5.49
CA TRP A 107 -7.16 -2.81 5.22
C TRP A 107 -6.83 -2.02 3.95
N SER A 108 -5.95 -1.03 4.05
CA SER A 108 -5.26 -0.40 2.92
C SER A 108 -3.88 -1.03 2.79
N ALA A 109 -3.73 -1.91 1.80
CA ALA A 109 -2.53 -2.69 1.50
C ALA A 109 -1.63 -1.91 0.53
N ALA A 110 -0.38 -1.67 0.93
CA ALA A 110 0.57 -0.76 0.28
C ALA A 110 0.09 0.70 0.32
N CYS A 111 -0.16 1.19 1.53
CA CYS A 111 -0.79 2.49 1.77
C CYS A 111 0.13 3.70 1.49
N SER A 112 1.42 3.50 1.21
CA SER A 112 2.42 4.54 0.98
C SER A 112 2.37 5.59 2.10
N SER A 113 2.38 6.89 1.79
CA SER A 113 2.36 8.00 2.75
C SER A 113 0.99 8.24 3.42
N GLY A 114 0.09 7.25 3.38
CA GLY A 114 -1.14 7.22 4.17
C GLY A 114 -2.36 7.88 3.54
N GLN A 115 -2.23 8.56 2.39
CA GLN A 115 -3.35 9.27 1.74
C GLN A 115 -4.53 8.35 1.46
N GLU A 116 -4.31 7.10 1.02
CA GLU A 116 -5.41 6.14 0.80
C GLU A 116 -6.13 5.80 2.12
N ALA A 117 -5.39 5.39 3.15
CA ALA A 117 -5.96 5.02 4.44
C ALA A 117 -6.71 6.20 5.09
N TYR A 118 -6.20 7.43 4.96
CA TYR A 118 -6.87 8.63 5.44
C TYR A 118 -8.05 9.05 4.56
N THR A 119 -8.00 8.83 3.25
CA THR A 119 -9.17 9.02 2.37
C THR A 119 -10.33 8.10 2.79
N ILE A 120 -10.04 6.83 3.10
CA ILE A 120 -11.03 5.90 3.67
C ILE A 120 -11.61 6.47 4.96
N SER A 121 -10.76 7.00 5.86
CA SER A 121 -11.21 7.61 7.10
C SER A 121 -12.08 8.86 6.89
N LEU A 122 -11.77 9.68 5.88
CA LEU A 122 -12.59 10.84 5.50
C LEU A 122 -13.96 10.41 4.96
N CYS A 123 -14.03 9.33 4.18
CA CYS A 123 -15.30 8.73 3.75
C CYS A 123 -16.13 8.27 4.96
N VAL A 124 -15.50 7.67 5.96
CA VAL A 124 -16.17 7.26 7.21
C VAL A 124 -16.69 8.47 7.98
N GLU A 125 -15.91 9.55 8.08
CA GLU A 125 -16.35 10.80 8.72
C GLU A 125 -17.58 11.38 8.01
N ALA A 126 -17.57 11.42 6.68
CA ALA A 126 -18.65 12.00 5.87
C ALA A 126 -19.99 11.26 6.02
N VAL A 127 -19.99 9.95 6.30
CA VAL A 127 -21.23 9.16 6.49
C VAL A 127 -21.83 9.36 7.88
N GLY A 128 -21.05 9.82 8.87
CA GLY A 128 -21.51 10.03 10.24
C GLY A 128 -21.40 8.80 11.15
N LYS A 129 -21.26 9.03 12.47
CA LYS A 129 -20.96 7.99 13.47
C LYS A 129 -22.15 7.06 13.75
N SER A 130 -21.99 5.77 13.47
CA SER A 130 -22.82 4.71 14.08
C SER A 130 -22.10 3.36 14.31
N GLY A 131 -20.85 3.19 13.88
CA GLY A 131 -20.08 1.95 14.09
C GLY A 131 -18.60 2.20 14.37
N ALA A 132 -17.97 1.29 15.12
CA ALA A 132 -16.53 1.31 15.36
C ALA A 132 -15.77 0.90 14.08
N VAL A 133 -15.25 1.85 13.32
CA VAL A 133 -14.40 1.56 12.15
C VAL A 133 -12.94 1.54 12.54
N LYS A 134 -12.23 0.48 12.18
CA LYS A 134 -10.78 0.35 12.35
C LYS A 134 -10.12 0.19 10.99
N ILE A 135 -9.19 1.08 10.67
CA ILE A 135 -8.44 1.04 9.42
C ILE A 135 -7.00 0.63 9.75
N ILE A 136 -6.47 -0.35 9.04
CA ILE A 136 -5.05 -0.66 9.04
C ILE A 136 -4.45 -0.25 7.70
N GLY A 137 -3.45 0.63 7.73
CA GLY A 137 -2.60 0.92 6.59
C GLY A 137 -1.30 0.13 6.72
N THR A 138 -0.93 -0.63 5.70
CA THR A 138 0.34 -1.35 5.72
C THR A 138 1.19 -1.02 4.52
N ASP A 139 2.50 -0.95 4.71
CA ASP A 139 3.47 -0.81 3.63
C ASP A 139 4.75 -1.58 3.97
N ILE A 140 5.55 -1.94 2.96
CA ILE A 140 6.85 -2.55 3.19
C ILE A 140 7.90 -1.51 3.60
N SER A 141 7.73 -0.27 3.15
CA SER A 141 8.60 0.86 3.47
C SER A 141 8.27 1.41 4.86
N GLU A 142 9.25 1.44 5.77
CA GLU A 142 9.03 2.05 7.10
C GLU A 142 9.23 3.57 7.04
N ASP A 143 10.04 4.06 6.10
CA ASP A 143 10.26 5.50 5.90
C ASP A 143 8.96 6.18 5.46
N ILE A 144 8.21 5.56 4.54
CA ILE A 144 6.93 6.11 4.08
C ILE A 144 5.85 6.01 5.16
N LEU A 145 5.85 4.93 5.96
CA LEU A 145 4.92 4.79 7.08
C LEU A 145 5.21 5.80 8.19
N THR A 146 6.47 6.19 8.38
CA THR A 146 6.83 7.27 9.30
C THR A 146 6.20 8.57 8.86
N GLN A 147 6.25 8.90 7.56
CA GLN A 147 5.53 10.07 7.01
C GLN A 147 4.01 9.95 7.18
N ALA A 148 3.45 8.76 6.91
CA ALA A 148 2.02 8.49 7.08
C ALA A 148 1.56 8.74 8.52
N ARG A 149 2.34 8.29 9.53
CA ARG A 149 2.04 8.50 10.96
C ARG A 149 2.14 9.97 11.38
N LEU A 150 3.03 10.76 10.78
CA LEU A 150 3.11 12.20 11.04
C LEU A 150 1.86 12.94 10.55
N ALA A 151 1.26 12.46 9.45
CA ALA A 151 0.07 13.02 8.82
C ALA A 151 0.20 14.53 8.50
N VAL A 152 1.42 14.96 8.16
CA VAL A 152 1.74 16.31 7.70
C VAL A 152 2.05 16.26 6.22
N TYR A 153 1.34 17.06 5.43
CA TYR A 153 1.44 17.06 3.97
C TYR A 153 1.74 18.46 3.45
N ALA A 154 2.62 18.53 2.45
CA ALA A 154 2.87 19.77 1.72
C ALA A 154 1.63 20.20 0.92
N ASP A 155 1.54 21.50 0.60
CA ASP A 155 0.43 22.06 -0.17
C ASP A 155 0.24 21.35 -1.52
N SER A 156 1.34 21.04 -2.21
CA SER A 156 1.35 20.30 -3.48
C SER A 156 0.73 18.90 -3.39
N ALA A 157 0.94 18.20 -2.26
CA ALA A 157 0.34 16.89 -2.04
C ALA A 157 -1.17 17.00 -1.78
N LEU A 158 -1.62 18.07 -1.12
CA LEU A 158 -3.04 18.33 -0.90
C LEU A 158 -3.76 18.83 -2.17
N ALA A 159 -3.06 19.52 -3.07
CA ALA A 159 -3.65 20.02 -4.32
C ALA A 159 -4.08 18.90 -5.30
N ARG A 160 -3.56 17.68 -5.14
CA ARG A 160 -3.89 16.53 -6.00
C ARG A 160 -5.01 15.68 -5.39
N GLY A 161 -6.23 15.89 -5.87
CA GLY A 161 -7.41 15.04 -5.60
C GLY A 161 -8.17 15.36 -4.31
N LEU A 162 -7.74 16.32 -3.49
CA LEU A 162 -8.51 16.80 -2.34
C LEU A 162 -9.23 18.10 -2.71
N ASP A 163 -10.53 18.18 -2.44
CA ASP A 163 -11.28 19.42 -2.64
C ASP A 163 -10.90 20.49 -1.59
N GLY A 164 -11.12 21.76 -1.93
CA GLY A 164 -10.76 22.89 -1.08
C GLY A 164 -11.58 22.99 0.23
N ALA A 165 -12.79 22.43 0.27
CA ALA A 165 -13.63 22.42 1.46
C ALA A 165 -13.13 21.37 2.47
N ALA A 166 -12.82 20.17 2.01
CA ALA A 166 -12.22 19.09 2.79
C ALA A 166 -10.85 19.51 3.35
N LYS A 167 -10.01 20.19 2.56
CA LYS A 167 -8.75 20.76 3.06
C LYS A 167 -8.99 21.70 4.23
N LYS A 168 -9.90 22.67 4.08
CA LYS A 168 -10.20 23.66 5.14
C LYS A 168 -10.79 23.04 6.40
N LEU A 169 -11.58 21.97 6.24
CA LEU A 169 -12.28 21.33 7.34
C LEU A 169 -11.39 20.39 8.14
N TYR A 170 -10.55 19.60 7.46
CA TYR A 170 -9.82 18.49 8.07
C TYR A 170 -8.32 18.70 8.23
N PHE A 171 -7.78 19.82 7.75
CA PHE A 171 -6.37 20.12 7.88
C PHE A 171 -6.14 21.50 8.48
N HIS A 172 -5.12 21.61 9.33
CA HIS A 172 -4.69 22.87 9.91
C HIS A 172 -3.21 23.15 9.55
N PRO A 173 -2.85 24.41 9.31
CA PRO A 173 -1.48 24.77 8.97
C PRO A 173 -0.53 24.49 10.15
N VAL A 174 0.64 23.95 9.83
CA VAL A 174 1.75 23.71 10.76
C VAL A 174 3.08 24.03 10.08
N THR A 175 4.17 24.09 10.83
CA THR A 175 5.50 24.19 10.22
C THR A 175 5.73 22.98 9.30
N GLY A 176 6.08 23.22 8.04
CA GLY A 176 6.34 22.17 7.04
C GLY A 176 5.12 21.72 6.22
N GLY A 177 3.91 22.24 6.48
CA GLY A 177 2.74 21.95 5.65
C GLY A 177 1.42 22.04 6.42
N TYR A 178 0.58 21.03 6.23
CA TYR A 178 -0.74 20.94 6.83
C TYR A 178 -0.92 19.60 7.51
N LYS A 179 -1.36 19.64 8.76
CA LYS A 179 -1.57 18.46 9.57
C LYS A 179 -3.03 18.04 9.54
N LEU A 180 -3.26 16.75 9.32
CA LEU A 180 -4.58 16.15 9.34
C LEU A 180 -5.13 16.07 10.77
N ASN A 181 -6.43 16.30 10.93
CA ASN A 181 -7.04 16.37 12.23
C ASN A 181 -7.09 15.00 12.96
N PRO A 182 -7.01 14.99 14.31
CA PRO A 182 -6.95 13.77 15.11
C PRO A 182 -8.13 12.82 14.98
N GLU A 183 -9.35 13.31 14.71
CA GLU A 183 -10.54 12.48 14.50
C GLU A 183 -10.41 11.60 13.26
N ILE A 184 -9.71 12.08 12.23
CA ILE A 184 -9.42 11.30 11.03
C ILE A 184 -8.25 10.36 11.32
N THR A 185 -7.16 10.88 11.90
CA THR A 185 -5.97 10.05 12.11
C THR A 185 -6.20 8.93 13.13
N GLY A 186 -7.07 9.15 14.12
CA GLY A 186 -7.36 8.21 15.19
C GLY A 186 -8.06 6.92 14.76
N ARG A 187 -8.60 6.85 13.53
CA ARG A 187 -9.19 5.62 12.97
C ARG A 187 -8.16 4.70 12.31
N VAL A 188 -6.96 5.20 12.03
CA VAL A 188 -5.96 4.52 11.21
C VAL A 188 -4.77 4.08 12.06
N ARG A 189 -4.38 2.80 11.94
CA ARG A 189 -3.13 2.27 12.49
C ARG A 189 -2.21 1.87 11.34
N PHE A 190 -0.97 2.36 11.37
CA PHE A 190 0.05 1.99 10.40
C PHE A 190 0.98 0.89 10.91
N GLN A 191 1.27 -0.08 10.05
CA GLN A 191 2.13 -1.22 10.38
C GLN A 191 3.00 -1.62 9.18
N GLN A 192 4.31 -1.81 9.39
CA GLN A 192 5.19 -2.37 8.37
C GLN A 192 4.76 -3.81 8.05
N PHE A 193 4.53 -4.09 6.78
CA PHE A 193 4.12 -5.41 6.33
C PHE A 193 4.51 -5.68 4.89
N ASN A 194 5.13 -6.84 4.66
CA ASN A 194 5.47 -7.32 3.33
C ASN A 194 4.35 -8.25 2.82
N LEU A 195 3.80 -7.95 1.64
CA LEU A 195 2.70 -8.71 1.05
C LEU A 195 3.04 -10.18 0.74
N LEU A 196 4.32 -10.56 0.73
CA LEU A 196 4.77 -11.95 0.65
C LEU A 196 4.59 -12.74 1.96
N LYS A 197 4.25 -12.09 3.08
CA LYS A 197 4.07 -12.73 4.38
C LYS A 197 2.62 -13.18 4.61
N PRO A 198 2.38 -14.19 5.48
CA PRO A 198 1.03 -14.65 5.80
C PRO A 198 0.14 -13.54 6.37
N PHE A 199 -1.06 -13.33 5.80
CA PHE A 199 -1.98 -12.25 6.19
C PHE A 199 -2.76 -12.54 7.48
N SER A 200 -2.78 -13.79 7.94
CA SER A 200 -3.48 -14.20 9.17
C SER A 200 -3.05 -13.40 10.41
N VAL A 201 -1.82 -12.89 10.44
CA VAL A 201 -1.30 -12.04 11.52
C VAL A 201 -1.96 -10.66 11.59
N LEU A 202 -2.58 -10.19 10.50
CA LEU A 202 -3.31 -8.91 10.44
C LEU A 202 -4.77 -9.06 10.86
N GLY A 203 -5.29 -10.29 10.90
CA GLY A 203 -6.67 -10.62 11.23
C GLY A 203 -7.58 -10.73 10.01
N ARG A 204 -8.89 -10.52 10.21
CA ARG A 204 -9.91 -10.54 9.16
C ARG A 204 -10.46 -9.15 8.86
N PHE A 205 -10.92 -8.96 7.62
CA PHE A 205 -11.34 -7.67 7.08
C PHE A 205 -12.68 -7.74 6.38
N ASP A 206 -13.46 -6.68 6.53
CA ASP A 206 -14.68 -6.42 5.78
C ASP A 206 -14.36 -5.87 4.39
N ILE A 207 -13.34 -5.01 4.31
CA ILE A 207 -12.91 -4.37 3.07
C ILE A 207 -11.38 -4.38 3.00
N ILE A 208 -10.83 -4.74 1.84
CA ILE A 208 -9.42 -4.58 1.50
C ILE A 208 -9.31 -3.65 0.29
N PHE A 209 -8.46 -2.64 0.39
CA PHE A 209 -7.94 -1.87 -0.73
C PHE A 209 -6.53 -2.40 -1.04
N CYS A 210 -6.31 -2.89 -2.26
CA CYS A 210 -5.01 -3.35 -2.73
C CYS A 210 -4.81 -2.78 -4.14
N ARG A 211 -4.36 -1.52 -4.19
CA ARG A 211 -4.44 -0.70 -5.41
C ARG A 211 -3.06 -0.20 -5.80
N ASN A 212 -2.78 -0.25 -7.11
CA ASN A 212 -1.55 0.24 -7.72
C ASN A 212 -0.26 -0.38 -7.18
N VAL A 213 -0.34 -1.59 -6.62
CA VAL A 213 0.79 -2.34 -6.07
C VAL A 213 1.01 -3.67 -6.80
N LEU A 214 -0.06 -4.33 -7.25
CA LEU A 214 0.05 -5.65 -7.87
C LEU A 214 0.80 -5.57 -9.20
N ILE A 215 0.78 -4.41 -9.86
CA ILE A 215 1.54 -4.12 -11.09
C ILE A 215 3.06 -4.33 -10.98
N TYR A 216 3.62 -4.39 -9.76
CA TYR A 216 5.05 -4.63 -9.53
C TYR A 216 5.41 -6.10 -9.35
N PHE A 217 4.43 -7.00 -9.28
CA PHE A 217 4.64 -8.42 -9.00
C PHE A 217 4.50 -9.28 -10.26
N SER A 218 5.08 -10.49 -10.24
CA SER A 218 4.82 -11.49 -11.28
C SER A 218 3.37 -12.01 -11.19
N GLU A 219 2.86 -12.62 -12.27
CA GLU A 219 1.50 -13.16 -12.27
C GLU A 219 1.27 -14.21 -11.16
N GLU A 220 2.28 -15.05 -10.89
CA GLU A 220 2.23 -16.07 -9.84
C GLU A 220 2.11 -15.43 -8.45
N VAL A 221 2.92 -14.39 -8.19
CA VAL A 221 2.88 -13.66 -6.92
C VAL A 221 1.56 -12.89 -6.76
N LYS A 222 1.03 -12.28 -7.82
CA LYS A 222 -0.30 -11.64 -7.79
C LYS A 222 -1.39 -12.64 -7.43
N GLN A 223 -1.39 -13.82 -8.06
CA GLN A 223 -2.36 -14.88 -7.78
C GLN A 223 -2.30 -15.35 -6.33
N ASP A 224 -1.10 -15.57 -5.80
CA ASP A 224 -0.89 -15.97 -4.39
C ASP A 224 -1.38 -14.88 -3.42
N ILE A 225 -1.00 -13.62 -3.64
CA ILE A 225 -1.45 -12.49 -2.81
C ILE A 225 -2.98 -12.41 -2.78
N LEU A 226 -3.62 -12.42 -3.94
CA LEU A 226 -5.08 -12.31 -4.04
C LEU A 226 -5.79 -13.51 -3.40
N SER A 227 -5.25 -14.71 -3.57
CA SER A 227 -5.78 -15.93 -2.93
C SER A 227 -5.68 -15.84 -1.40
N ARG A 228 -4.59 -15.31 -0.86
CA ARG A 228 -4.45 -15.07 0.59
C ARG A 228 -5.34 -13.94 1.09
N MET A 229 -5.58 -12.88 0.30
CA MET A 229 -6.56 -11.83 0.63
C MET A 229 -7.96 -12.40 0.76
N LEU A 230 -8.35 -13.33 -0.12
CA LEU A 230 -9.64 -14.03 -0.03
C LEU A 230 -9.80 -14.75 1.32
N GLN A 231 -8.74 -15.36 1.86
CA GLN A 231 -8.80 -16.10 3.13
C GLN A 231 -9.04 -15.20 4.34
N VAL A 232 -8.53 -13.97 4.30
CA VAL A 232 -8.70 -13.00 5.39
C VAL A 232 -9.91 -12.08 5.22
N LEU A 233 -10.58 -12.10 4.07
CA LEU A 233 -11.88 -11.44 3.92
C LEU A 233 -12.97 -12.18 4.68
N GLU A 234 -13.82 -11.42 5.37
CA GLU A 234 -15.09 -11.92 5.90
C GLU A 234 -15.99 -12.45 4.78
N PRO A 235 -16.91 -13.38 5.06
CA PRO A 235 -17.93 -13.76 4.09
C PRO A 235 -18.67 -12.53 3.55
N GLY A 236 -18.70 -12.36 2.24
CA GLY A 236 -19.25 -11.16 1.60
C GLY A 236 -18.39 -9.91 1.66
N GLY A 237 -17.17 -10.01 2.19
CA GLY A 237 -16.19 -8.94 2.22
C GLY A 237 -15.76 -8.49 0.83
N ILE A 238 -15.21 -7.28 0.76
CA ILE A 238 -14.99 -6.53 -0.48
C ILE A 238 -13.50 -6.31 -0.72
N LEU A 239 -13.08 -6.42 -1.97
CA LEU A 239 -11.74 -6.10 -2.44
C LEU A 239 -11.81 -5.03 -3.54
N PHE A 240 -11.11 -3.93 -3.34
CA PHE A 240 -10.84 -2.92 -4.35
C PHE A 240 -9.43 -3.12 -4.93
N LEU A 241 -9.37 -3.29 -6.25
CA LEU A 241 -8.15 -3.17 -7.06
C LEU A 241 -8.19 -1.86 -7.84
N SER A 242 -7.05 -1.33 -8.30
CA SER A 242 -7.08 -0.10 -9.10
C SER A 242 -7.84 -0.32 -10.42
N SER A 243 -8.30 0.78 -11.02
CA SER A 243 -9.00 0.79 -12.31
C SER A 243 -8.25 0.08 -13.44
N THR A 244 -6.93 -0.01 -13.35
CA THR A 244 -6.03 -0.68 -14.32
C THR A 244 -5.64 -2.11 -13.93
N GLU A 245 -6.01 -2.58 -12.74
CA GLU A 245 -5.68 -3.90 -12.23
C GLU A 245 -6.88 -4.84 -12.41
N VAL A 246 -6.62 -6.08 -12.81
CA VAL A 246 -7.66 -7.07 -13.10
C VAL A 246 -7.37 -8.35 -12.32
N MET A 247 -8.41 -8.95 -11.75
CA MET A 247 -8.33 -10.26 -11.12
C MET A 247 -7.84 -11.32 -12.12
N PRO A 248 -6.75 -12.04 -11.84
CA PRO A 248 -6.31 -13.15 -12.69
C PRO A 248 -7.39 -14.24 -12.76
N PRO A 249 -7.68 -14.83 -13.95
CA PRO A 249 -8.73 -15.85 -14.11
C PRO A 249 -8.60 -17.09 -13.21
N GLN A 250 -7.39 -17.37 -12.75
CA GLN A 250 -7.04 -18.50 -11.88
C GLN A 250 -7.51 -18.29 -10.44
N VAL A 251 -7.61 -17.03 -9.99
CA VAL A 251 -8.08 -16.73 -8.63
C VAL A 251 -9.61 -16.90 -8.59
N LYS A 252 -10.07 -17.90 -7.85
CA LYS A 252 -11.50 -18.22 -7.68
C LYS A 252 -12.04 -17.66 -6.37
N GLY A 253 -13.36 -17.62 -6.22
CA GLY A 253 -14.04 -17.19 -5.00
C GLY A 253 -14.27 -15.68 -4.86
N PHE A 254 -13.84 -14.89 -5.86
CA PHE A 254 -14.24 -13.51 -6.02
C PHE A 254 -15.28 -13.38 -7.14
N GLU A 255 -16.35 -12.64 -6.84
CA GLU A 255 -17.35 -12.21 -7.81
C GLU A 255 -17.10 -10.74 -8.17
N LEU A 256 -17.01 -10.43 -9.46
CA LEU A 256 -16.94 -9.05 -9.92
C LEU A 256 -18.32 -8.40 -9.79
N VAL A 257 -18.41 -7.36 -8.97
CA VAL A 257 -19.61 -6.55 -8.79
C VAL A 257 -19.45 -5.23 -9.54
N ARG A 258 -20.45 -4.88 -10.34
CA ARG A 258 -20.61 -3.55 -10.93
C ARG A 258 -21.46 -2.73 -9.97
N GLY A 259 -20.80 -1.96 -9.11
CA GLY A 259 -21.46 -1.03 -8.19
C GLY A 259 -22.08 0.16 -8.92
N ARG A 260 -22.59 1.13 -8.16
CA ARG A 260 -23.25 2.32 -8.71
C ARG A 260 -22.26 3.27 -9.39
N TYR A 261 -21.06 3.38 -8.84
CA TYR A 261 -20.02 4.30 -9.26
C TYR A 261 -18.74 3.57 -9.70
N SER A 262 -18.44 2.42 -9.11
CA SER A 262 -17.21 1.67 -9.43
C SER A 262 -17.40 0.16 -9.42
N ARG A 263 -16.42 -0.55 -9.97
CA ARG A 263 -16.32 -2.00 -9.89
C ARG A 263 -15.47 -2.40 -8.69
N TYR A 264 -15.88 -3.47 -8.03
CA TYR A 264 -15.13 -4.11 -6.94
C TYR A 264 -15.37 -5.61 -6.97
N TYR A 265 -14.56 -6.35 -6.21
CA TYR A 265 -14.71 -7.80 -6.06
C TYR A 265 -15.33 -8.12 -4.71
N LYS A 266 -16.24 -9.08 -4.68
CA LYS A 266 -16.88 -9.56 -3.45
C LYS A 266 -16.52 -11.02 -3.21
N LYS A 267 -16.20 -11.38 -1.97
CA LYS A 267 -16.00 -12.78 -1.58
C LYS A 267 -17.32 -13.55 -1.67
N SER A 268 -17.34 -14.60 -2.48
CA SER A 268 -18.47 -15.52 -2.60
C SER A 268 -18.82 -16.12 -1.24
N HIS A 269 -20.11 -16.30 -0.96
CA HIS A 269 -20.58 -16.93 0.29
C HIS A 269 -20.48 -18.47 0.26
N ALA A 270 -20.15 -19.03 -0.90
CA ALA A 270 -20.17 -20.47 -1.17
C ALA A 270 -18.84 -21.19 -0.86
N LEU A 271 -17.95 -20.59 -0.05
CA LEU A 271 -16.63 -21.13 0.31
C LEU A 271 -16.40 -21.10 1.82
#